data_AF-A0A4Y8C4X6-F1
#
_entry.id   AF-A0A4Y8C4X6-F1
#
_cell.length_a   1.000
_cell.length_b   1.000
_cell.length_c   1.000
_cell.angle_alpha   90.00
_cell.angle_beta   90.00
_cell.angle_gamma   90.00
#
_symmetry.space_group_name_H-M   'P 1'
#
loop_
_entity.id
_entity.type
_entity.pdbx_description
1 polymer ?
#
loop_
_entity_poly.entity_id
_entity_poly.type
_entity_poly.pdbx_seq_one_letter_code
_entity_poly.pdbx_strand_id
1 'polypeptide(L)' 'MDESTLVALGVQTFKITLLLSLPMLLAGLIAGLVISIFQATTQINEMTLSFVPKIILVVVILIFLMPWMTT' A
#
# COMPACT_ATOMS: atom_id res chain seq x y z
N MET A 1 0.32 35.30 3.06
CA MET A 1 0.41 33.97 2.45
C MET A 1 -0.18 34.11 1.06
N ASP A 2 0.67 34.16 0.04
CA ASP A 2 0.24 34.39 -1.33
C ASP A 2 -0.41 33.11 -1.90
N GLU A 3 -1.36 33.25 -2.82
CA GLU A 3 -2.08 32.13 -3.44
C GLU A 3 -1.14 31.10 -4.08
N SER A 4 -0.01 31.57 -4.62
CA SER A 4 1.05 30.72 -5.17
C SER A 4 1.68 29.78 -4.13
N THR A 5 1.77 30.21 -2.87
CA THR A 5 2.32 29.40 -1.77
C THR A 5 1.34 28.32 -1.34
N LEU A 6 0.04 28.62 -1.34
CA LEU A 6 -1.02 27.63 -1.05
C LEU A 6 -1.04 26.51 -2.11
N VAL A 7 -0.94 26.88 -3.38
CA VAL A 7 -0.87 25.90 -4.48
C VAL A 7 0.41 25.07 -4.40
N ALA A 8 1.56 25.69 -4.13
CA ALA A 8 2.83 24.97 -3.98
C ALA A 8 2.80 23.96 -2.82
N LEU A 9 2.18 24.32 -1.68
CA LEU A 9 2.00 23.43 -0.54
C LEU A 9 1.11 22.23 -0.89
N GLY A 10 0.01 22.46 -1.62
CA GLY A 10 -0.87 21.40 -2.08
C GLY A 10 -0.12 20.39 -2.96
N VAL A 11 0.63 20.88 -3.95
CA VAL A 11 1.44 20.02 -4.85
C VAL A 11 2.50 19.23 -4.07
N GLN A 12 3.19 19.87 -3.13
CA GLN A 12 4.21 19.21 -2.32
C GLN A 12 3.60 18.11 -1.43
N THR A 13 2.44 18.37 -0.85
CA THR A 13 1.69 17.41 -0.02
C THR A 13 1.30 16.18 -0.82
N PHE A 14 0.74 16.36 -2.01
CA PHE A 14 0.39 15.24 -2.89
C PHE A 14 1.63 14.47 -3.34
N LYS A 15 2.73 15.16 -3.66
CA LYS A 15 3.98 14.50 -4.05
C LYS A 15 4.51 13.59 -2.95
N ILE A 16 4.55 14.08 -1.71
CA ILE A 16 5.00 13.29 -0.55
C ILE A 16 4.05 12.12 -0.28
N THR A 17 2.73 12.36 -0.33
CA THR A 17 1.71 11.33 -0.15
C THR A 17 1.83 10.21 -1.19
N LEU A 18 2.04 10.57 -2.45
CA LEU A 18 2.20 9.63 -3.54
C LEU A 18 3.47 8.81 -3.37
N LEU A 19 4.57 9.45 -2.97
CA LEU A 19 5.85 8.78 -2.73
C LEU A 19 5.76 7.78 -1.56
N LEU A 20 5.16 8.18 -0.43
CA LEU A 20 4.94 7.34 0.74
C LEU A 20 4.01 6.15 0.47
N SER A 21 2.95 6.35 -0.32
CA SER A 21 1.98 5.29 -0.61
C SER A 21 2.43 4.32 -1.69
N LEU A 22 3.33 4.72 -2.60
CA LEU A 22 3.81 3.91 -3.73
C LEU A 22 4.32 2.50 -3.32
N PRO A 23 5.26 2.36 -2.36
CA PRO A 23 5.78 1.05 -1.99
C PRO A 23 4.72 0.17 -1.30
N MET A 24 3.84 0.77 -0.49
CA MET A 24 2.71 0.06 0.15
C MET A 24 1.73 -0.46 -0.91
N LEU A 25 1.39 0.37 -1.91
CA LEU A 25 0.49 0.01 -3.00
C LEU A 25 1.07 -1.11 -3.88
N LEU A 26 2.36 -1.02 -4.24
CA LEU A 26 3.03 -2.05 -5.03
C LEU A 26 3.07 -3.39 -4.28
N ALA A 27 3.44 -3.37 -3.01
CA ALA A 27 3.52 -4.59 -2.22
C ALA A 27 2.13 -5.21 -1.98
N GLY A 28 1.10 -4.38 -1.75
CA GLY A 28 -0.30 -4.81 -1.69
C GLY A 28 -0.83 -5.39 -3.01
N LEU A 29 -0.41 -4.82 -4.15
CA LEU A 29 -0.78 -5.32 -5.48
C LEU A 29 -0.16 -6.69 -5.75
N ILE A 30 1.14 -6.86 -5.51
CA ILE A 30 1.84 -8.15 -5.69
C ILE A 30 1.21 -9.22 -4.80
N ALA A 31 1.00 -8.90 -3.52
CA ALA A 31 0.33 -9.76 -2.56
C ALA A 31 -1.07 -10.18 -3.01
N GLY A 32 -1.89 -9.20 -3.41
CA GLY A 32 -3.24 -9.42 -3.89
C GLY A 32 -3.27 -10.33 -5.11
N LEU A 33 -2.33 -10.14 -6.05
CA LEU A 33 -2.18 -10.99 -7.22
C LEU A 33 -1.84 -12.43 -6.83
N VAL A 34 -0.81 -12.64 -6.00
CA VAL A 34 -0.40 -13.98 -5.54
C VAL A 34 -1.56 -14.71 -4.86
N ILE A 35 -2.27 -14.03 -3.95
CA ILE A 35 -3.43 -14.58 -3.25
C ILE A 35 -4.57 -14.91 -4.22
N SER A 36 -4.86 -14.01 -5.18
CA SER A 36 -5.92 -14.24 -6.18
C SER A 36 -5.63 -15.43 -7.10
N ILE A 37 -4.37 -15.62 -7.49
CA ILE A 37 -3.93 -16.76 -8.31
C ILE A 37 -4.06 -18.06 -7.50
N PHE A 38 -3.66 -18.03 -6.22
CA PHE A 38 -3.78 -19.19 -5.33
C PHE A 38 -5.24 -19.62 -5.12
N GLN A 39 -6.13 -18.64 -4.90
CA GLN A 39 -7.57 -18.87 -4.77
C GLN A 39 -8.17 -19.41 -6.08
N ALA A 40 -7.78 -18.85 -7.22
CA ALA A 40 -8.25 -19.30 -8.53
C ALA A 40 -7.79 -20.71 -8.88
N THR A 41 -6.53 -21.06 -8.55
CA THR A 41 -5.93 -22.37 -8.89
C THR A 41 -6.50 -23.50 -8.03
N THR A 42 -6.77 -23.24 -6.74
CA THR A 42 -7.31 -24.24 -5.82
C THR A 42 -8.84 -24.31 -5.82
N GLN A 43 -9.51 -23.38 -6.51
CA GLN A 43 -10.97 -23.21 -6.51
C GLN A 43 -11.56 -22.92 -5.11
N ILE A 44 -10.72 -22.56 -4.13
CA ILE A 44 -11.15 -22.23 -2.77
C ILE A 44 -11.47 -20.73 -2.71
N ASN A 45 -12.77 -20.40 -2.80
CA ASN A 45 -13.27 -19.03 -2.61
C ASN A 45 -13.76 -18.82 -1.17
N GLU A 46 -12.89 -19.06 -0.20
CA GLU A 46 -13.18 -18.76 1.19
C GLU A 46 -12.72 -17.35 1.56
N MET A 47 -13.66 -16.54 2.00
CA MET A 47 -13.43 -15.13 2.38
C MET A 47 -12.34 -14.98 3.46
N THR A 48 -12.21 -15.95 4.38
CA THR A 48 -11.21 -15.98 5.45
C THR A 48 -9.78 -16.17 4.93
N LEU A 49 -9.59 -17.03 3.93
CA LEU A 49 -8.30 -17.29 3.27
C LEU A 49 -7.79 -16.08 2.47
N SER A 50 -8.67 -15.18 2.06
CA SER A 50 -8.28 -13.90 1.43
C SER A 50 -7.86 -12.85 2.47
N PHE A 51 -8.49 -12.88 3.64
CA PHE A 51 -8.37 -11.83 4.64
C PHE A 51 -7.10 -11.96 5.50
N VAL A 52 -6.81 -13.16 6.00
CA VAL A 52 -5.68 -13.38 6.94
C VAL A 52 -4.32 -13.12 6.28
N PRO A 53 -3.99 -13.71 5.12
CA PRO A 53 -2.69 -13.48 4.48
C PRO A 53 -2.49 -12.00 4.14
N LYS A 54 -3.55 -11.31 3.71
CA LYS A 54 -3.51 -9.88 3.37
C LYS A 54 -3.16 -9.00 4.57
N ILE A 55 -3.74 -9.25 5.75
CA ILE A 55 -3.39 -8.51 6.99
C ILE A 55 -1.93 -8.71 7.36
N ILE A 56 -1.45 -9.96 7.38
CA ILE A 56 -0.06 -10.27 7.73
C ILE A 56 0.88 -9.51 6.78
N LEU A 57 0.58 -9.52 5.49
CA LEU A 57 1.38 -8.85 4.49
C LEU A 57 1.42 -7.34 4.68
N VAL A 58 0.28 -6.70 4.95
CA VAL A 58 0.20 -5.25 5.25
C VAL A 58 1.03 -4.91 6.50
N VAL A 59 0.94 -5.70 7.56
CA VAL A 59 1.71 -5.48 8.81
C VAL A 59 3.21 -5.60 8.55
N VAL A 60 3.63 -6.63 7.80
CA VAL A 60 5.04 -6.82 7.44
C VAL A 60 5.56 -5.64 6.60
N ILE A 61 4.86 -5.28 5.53
CA ILE A 61 5.20 -4.15 4.67
C ILE A 61 5.33 -2.87 5.51
N LEU A 62 4.36 -2.60 6.38
CA LEU A 62 4.35 -1.40 7.23
C LEU A 62 5.57 -1.35 8.15
N ILE A 63 5.94 -2.47 8.80
CA ILE A 63 7.13 -2.53 9.66
C ILE A 63 8.41 -2.26 8.86
N PHE A 64 8.54 -2.83 7.66
CA PHE A 64 9.73 -2.62 6.82
C PHE A 64 9.83 -1.21 6.24
N LEU A 65 8.68 -0.57 5.96
CA LEU A 65 8.63 0.79 5.40
C LEU A 65 8.64 1.89 6.45
N MET A 66 8.31 1.59 7.71
CA MET A 66 8.28 2.56 8.80
C MET A 66 9.58 3.38 8.95
N PRO A 67 10.80 2.79 8.86
CA PRO A 67 12.04 3.57 8.96
C PRO A 67 12.21 4.57 7.82
N TRP A 68 11.79 4.20 6.61
CA TRP A 68 11.90 5.06 5.42
C TRP A 68 10.83 6.16 5.38
N MET A 69 9.64 5.91 5.94
CA MET A 69 8.57 6.92 6.02
C MET A 69 8.88 8.04 7.02
N THR A 70 9.78 7.80 7.96
CA THR A 70 10.09 8.71 9.07
C THR A 70 11.38 9.52 8.86
N THR A 71 12.13 9.22 7.79
CA THR A 71 13.31 9.97 7.32
C THR A 71 12.96 10.98 6.24
#